data_AF-A0A109FIY7-F1
#
_entry.id   AF-A0A109FIY7-F1
#
_cell.length_a   1.000
_cell.length_b   1.000
_cell.length_c   1.000
_cell.angle_alpha   90.00
_cell.angle_beta   90.00
_cell.angle_gamma   90.00
#
_symmetry.space_group_name_H-M   'P 1'
#
loop_
_entity.id
_entity.type
_entity.pdbx_description
1 polymer ?
#
loop_
_entity_poly.entity_id
_entity_poly.type
_entity_poly.pdbx_seq_one_letter_code
_entity_poly.pdbx_strand_id
1 'polypeptide(L)'
;MLAAALATDFHQTSASTSHDYLEESFGLIDTSRERWTNLRKDLTRLNDESDDDTLFKVLFLGRHGQGWHNVAEQRYGSPEWNSYWSKVNTDGNMTWGPDAQLTPLGENQARRVHRAWKRETLANAPAPPVLYSSPLSRAASTCEITYEGLGARRPVFMEELRETIGVHTCDKRHSKTWMSAHYPRFVFAEPFEEKDVLWSADERETDDQQDARSRKALDYIFSHDSPTYIAITAHGGTIASLLRVVQHPRVQTQTGSVTPVIVKARRAGRGQKRPIDNVGARQRVFDRQY
;
A
#
# COMPACT_ATOMS: atom_id res chain seq x y z
N MET A 1 -0.15 -17.62 -4.02
CA MET A 1 -1.59 -17.55 -4.36
C MET A 1 -1.73 -17.06 -5.79
N LEU A 2 -2.76 -17.47 -6.54
CA LEU A 2 -3.12 -16.81 -7.81
C LEU A 2 -4.17 -15.75 -7.52
N ALA A 3 -3.88 -14.48 -7.83
CA ALA A 3 -4.80 -13.38 -7.60
C ALA A 3 -4.99 -12.57 -8.87
N ALA A 4 -6.23 -12.23 -9.19
CA ALA A 4 -6.62 -11.42 -10.32
C ALA A 4 -7.64 -10.38 -9.85
N ALA A 5 -7.43 -9.12 -10.21
CA ALA A 5 -8.38 -8.07 -9.91
C ALA A 5 -9.54 -8.06 -10.92
N LEU A 6 -10.73 -7.70 -10.43
CA LEU A 6 -11.92 -7.44 -11.22
C LEU A 6 -12.07 -5.92 -11.37
N ALA A 7 -12.08 -5.42 -12.60
CA ALA A 7 -12.22 -4.00 -12.92
C ALA A 7 -13.68 -3.60 -13.22
N THR A 8 -14.65 -4.29 -12.63
CA THR A 8 -16.07 -4.24 -13.05
C THR A 8 -16.94 -3.30 -12.23
N ASP A 9 -16.48 -2.85 -11.07
CA ASP A 9 -17.33 -2.20 -10.06
C ASP A 9 -16.91 -0.77 -9.71
N PHE A 10 -15.66 -0.40 -10.02
CA PHE A 10 -15.13 0.93 -9.76
C PHE A 10 -14.61 1.57 -11.06
N HIS A 11 -15.03 2.80 -11.32
CA HIS A 11 -14.32 3.72 -12.18
C HIS A 11 -12.91 3.92 -11.62
N GLN A 12 -11.94 3.58 -12.45
CA GLN A 12 -10.53 3.79 -12.16
C GLN A 12 -9.92 4.40 -13.41
N THR A 13 -9.22 5.51 -13.20
CA THR A 13 -8.60 6.24 -14.29
C THR A 13 -7.39 5.48 -14.82
N SER A 14 -7.26 5.40 -16.14
CA SER A 14 -5.97 5.08 -16.74
C SER A 14 -4.94 6.12 -16.28
N ALA A 15 -3.66 5.76 -16.25
CA ALA A 15 -2.60 6.67 -15.81
C ALA A 15 -2.48 7.99 -16.62
N SER A 16 -3.31 8.19 -17.64
CA SER A 16 -3.39 9.40 -18.46
C SER A 16 -4.43 10.43 -17.98
N THR A 17 -5.29 10.12 -17.00
CA THR A 17 -6.33 11.04 -16.52
C THR A 17 -6.14 11.41 -15.05
N SER A 18 -6.27 12.70 -14.73
CA SER A 18 -6.05 13.27 -13.39
C SER A 18 -7.33 13.33 -12.54
N HIS A 19 -8.34 12.51 -12.84
CA HIS A 19 -9.60 12.55 -12.11
C HIS A 19 -9.47 11.85 -10.76
N ASP A 20 -9.91 12.51 -9.70
CA ASP A 20 -9.93 11.98 -8.32
C ASP A 20 -11.36 11.58 -7.96
N TYR A 21 -11.64 10.27 -7.88
CA TYR A 21 -12.97 9.74 -7.60
C TYR A 21 -13.36 9.77 -6.11
N LEU A 22 -12.58 10.44 -5.26
CA LEU A 22 -12.80 10.46 -3.81
C LEU A 22 -14.18 11.01 -3.41
N GLU A 23 -14.71 11.98 -4.16
CA GLU A 23 -16.03 12.58 -3.93
C GLU A 23 -17.17 11.80 -4.62
N GLU A 24 -16.83 10.79 -5.42
CA GLU A 24 -17.76 9.96 -6.21
C GLU A 24 -17.79 8.52 -5.66
N SER A 25 -17.95 8.38 -4.34
CA SER A 25 -17.98 7.06 -3.66
C SER A 25 -16.75 6.20 -3.96
N PHE A 26 -15.57 6.82 -4.02
CA PHE A 26 -14.31 6.18 -4.40
C PHE A 26 -14.32 5.56 -5.80
N GLY A 27 -15.21 6.03 -6.67
CA GLY A 27 -15.35 5.59 -8.05
C GLY A 27 -16.37 4.47 -8.24
N LEU A 28 -17.16 4.10 -7.23
CA LEU A 28 -18.16 3.05 -7.40
C LEU A 28 -19.11 3.36 -8.57
N ILE A 29 -19.25 2.43 -9.52
CA ILE A 29 -20.04 2.63 -10.75
C ILE A 29 -21.54 2.72 -10.44
N ASP A 30 -22.00 1.95 -9.46
CA ASP A 30 -23.37 2.08 -8.96
C ASP A 30 -23.52 3.43 -8.23
N THR A 31 -24.33 4.31 -8.80
CA THR A 31 -24.63 5.65 -8.25
C THR A 31 -25.93 5.70 -7.46
N SER A 32 -26.60 4.55 -7.28
CA SER A 32 -27.85 4.47 -6.53
C SER A 32 -27.64 4.74 -5.03
N ARG A 33 -28.74 5.00 -4.32
CA ARG A 33 -28.74 5.14 -2.87
C ARG A 33 -28.22 3.89 -2.15
N GLU A 34 -28.44 2.72 -2.75
CA GLU A 34 -28.09 1.41 -2.19
C GLU A 34 -26.75 0.87 -2.68
N ARG A 35 -25.95 1.67 -3.40
CA ARG A 35 -24.69 1.26 -4.02
C ARG A 35 -23.75 0.42 -3.15
N TRP A 36 -23.55 0.82 -1.90
CA TRP A 36 -22.71 0.07 -0.97
C TRP A 36 -23.40 -1.21 -0.48
N THR A 37 -24.72 -1.18 -0.27
CA THR A 37 -25.53 -2.36 0.02
C THR A 37 -25.45 -3.38 -1.12
N ASN A 38 -25.54 -2.93 -2.37
CA ASN A 38 -25.47 -3.76 -3.58
C ASN A 38 -24.09 -4.39 -3.72
N LEU A 39 -23.02 -3.60 -3.64
CA LEU A 39 -21.64 -4.11 -3.65
C LEU A 39 -21.41 -5.18 -2.57
N ARG A 40 -21.94 -4.97 -1.36
CA ARG A 40 -21.84 -5.96 -0.27
C ARG A 40 -22.58 -7.26 -0.59
N LYS A 41 -23.78 -7.18 -1.16
CA LYS A 41 -24.55 -8.36 -1.58
C LYS A 41 -23.82 -9.12 -2.68
N ASP A 42 -23.28 -8.41 -3.68
CA ASP A 42 -22.53 -9.04 -4.77
C ASP A 42 -21.26 -9.73 -4.30
N LEU A 43 -20.48 -9.10 -3.42
CA LEU A 43 -19.29 -9.73 -2.83
C LEU A 43 -19.63 -10.91 -1.92
N THR A 44 -20.75 -10.85 -1.19
CA THR A 44 -21.22 -11.98 -0.38
C THR A 44 -21.58 -13.15 -1.29
N ARG A 45 -22.39 -12.90 -2.32
CA ARG A 45 -22.76 -13.89 -3.34
C ARG A 45 -21.54 -14.50 -4.03
N LEU A 46 -20.58 -13.68 -4.45
CA LEU A 46 -19.35 -14.16 -5.11
C LEU A 46 -18.54 -15.11 -4.22
N ASN A 47 -18.45 -14.83 -2.91
CA ASN A 47 -17.78 -15.73 -1.97
C ASN A 47 -18.62 -16.98 -1.69
N ASP A 48 -19.93 -16.87 -1.50
CA ASP A 48 -20.83 -17.99 -1.19
C ASP A 48 -20.96 -18.99 -2.37
N GLU A 49 -20.92 -18.49 -3.61
CA GLU A 49 -21.02 -19.31 -4.83
C GLU A 49 -19.68 -19.91 -5.29
N SER A 50 -18.58 -19.61 -4.61
CA SER A 50 -17.24 -20.06 -4.98
C SER A 50 -16.78 -21.30 -4.21
N ASP A 51 -15.76 -21.99 -4.72
CA ASP A 51 -15.11 -23.07 -3.97
C ASP A 51 -14.36 -22.56 -2.74
N ASP A 52 -14.12 -23.44 -1.75
CA ASP A 52 -13.47 -23.12 -0.47
C ASP A 52 -12.06 -22.50 -0.61
N ASP A 53 -11.43 -22.68 -1.78
CA ASP A 53 -10.10 -22.14 -2.08
C ASP A 53 -10.17 -20.75 -2.73
N THR A 54 -11.36 -20.25 -3.09
CA THR A 54 -11.55 -19.01 -3.83
C THR A 54 -12.19 -17.94 -2.95
N LEU A 55 -11.56 -16.75 -2.90
CA LEU A 55 -11.98 -15.63 -2.07
C LEU A 55 -12.01 -14.33 -2.89
N PHE A 56 -13.00 -13.48 -2.63
CA PHE A 56 -13.10 -12.14 -3.17
C PHE A 56 -12.97 -11.12 -2.04
N LYS A 57 -12.03 -10.19 -2.17
CA LYS A 57 -11.81 -9.10 -1.21
C LYS A 57 -11.74 -7.76 -1.93
N VAL A 58 -12.11 -6.70 -1.23
CA VAL A 58 -11.90 -5.31 -1.66
C VAL A 58 -10.67 -4.76 -0.96
N LEU A 59 -9.70 -4.30 -1.74
CA LEU A 59 -8.54 -3.58 -1.25
C LEU A 59 -8.72 -2.10 -1.56
N PHE A 60 -8.82 -1.27 -0.53
CA PHE A 60 -8.77 0.19 -0.64
C PHE A 60 -7.31 0.63 -0.60
N LEU A 61 -6.71 0.85 -1.77
CA LEU A 61 -5.30 1.20 -1.92
C LEU A 61 -5.14 2.73 -1.77
N GLY A 62 -4.77 3.18 -0.58
CA GLY A 62 -4.53 4.58 -0.27
C GLY A 62 -3.07 4.98 -0.48
N ARG A 63 -2.80 5.97 -1.33
CA ARG A 63 -1.47 6.58 -1.42
C ARG A 63 -1.31 7.63 -0.32
N HIS A 64 -0.16 7.65 0.34
CA HIS A 64 0.15 8.66 1.35
C HIS A 64 -0.12 10.10 0.84
N GLY A 65 -0.46 11.02 1.75
CA GLY A 65 -0.53 12.45 1.46
C GLY A 65 0.86 13.03 1.13
N GLN A 66 0.92 14.26 0.64
CA GLN A 66 2.18 14.91 0.25
C GLN A 66 3.19 14.87 1.40
N GLY A 67 4.36 14.29 1.14
CA GLY A 67 5.51 14.36 2.02
C GLY A 67 6.54 15.37 1.53
N TRP A 68 7.48 15.74 2.39
CA TRP A 68 8.55 16.68 2.02
C TRP A 68 9.39 16.19 0.82
N HIS A 69 9.56 14.88 0.64
CA HIS A 69 10.21 14.33 -0.56
C HIS A 69 9.45 14.67 -1.86
N ASN A 70 8.12 14.77 -1.84
CA ASN A 70 7.35 15.17 -3.03
C ASN A 70 7.58 16.65 -3.36
N VAL A 71 7.67 17.50 -2.33
CA VAL A 71 7.98 18.93 -2.51
C VAL A 71 9.40 19.10 -3.06
N ALA A 72 10.35 18.32 -2.54
CA ALA A 72 11.72 18.32 -3.02
C ALA A 72 11.83 17.85 -4.47
N GLU A 73 11.24 16.70 -4.81
CA GLU A 73 11.24 16.20 -6.20
C GLU A 73 10.59 17.20 -7.15
N GLN A 74 9.47 17.82 -6.77
CA GLN A 74 8.82 18.84 -7.58
C GLN A 74 9.71 20.08 -7.78
N ARG A 75 10.44 20.49 -6.74
CA ARG A 75 11.31 21.67 -6.78
C ARG A 75 12.54 21.45 -7.64
N TYR A 76 13.19 20.29 -7.54
CA TYR A 76 14.46 20.03 -8.20
C TYR A 76 14.31 19.34 -9.56
N GLY A 77 13.16 18.72 -9.83
CA GLY A 77 12.96 17.89 -11.00
C GLY A 77 13.42 16.45 -10.76
N SER A 78 12.71 15.50 -11.37
CA SER A 78 13.03 14.07 -11.22
C SER A 78 14.45 13.67 -11.64
N PRO A 79 15.08 14.24 -12.70
CA PRO A 79 16.46 13.90 -13.05
C PRO A 79 17.48 14.25 -11.95
N GLU A 80 17.42 15.48 -11.42
CA GLU A 80 18.27 15.98 -10.33
C GLU A 80 17.96 15.29 -9.01
N TRP A 81 16.68 15.01 -8.77
CA TRP A 81 16.22 14.24 -7.61
C TRP A 81 16.86 12.85 -7.58
N ASN A 82 16.77 12.10 -8.68
CA ASN A 82 17.30 10.75 -8.77
C ASN A 82 18.84 10.72 -8.81
N SER A 83 19.48 11.74 -9.38
CA SER A 83 20.94 11.78 -9.48
C SER A 83 21.62 12.18 -8.16
N TYR A 84 21.03 13.09 -7.39
CA TYR A 84 21.65 13.67 -6.19
C TYR A 84 20.70 13.83 -5.00
N TRP A 85 19.60 14.59 -5.12
CA TRP A 85 18.87 15.08 -3.94
C TRP A 85 18.21 13.97 -3.12
N SER A 86 17.73 12.91 -3.75
CA SER A 86 17.17 11.74 -3.07
C SER A 86 18.20 10.99 -2.20
N LYS A 87 19.49 11.14 -2.48
CA LYS A 87 20.61 10.46 -1.78
C LYS A 87 21.08 11.21 -0.54
N VAL A 88 20.62 12.45 -0.36
CA VAL A 88 20.86 13.26 0.85
C VAL A 88 19.54 13.45 1.60
N ASN A 89 19.60 13.99 2.80
CA ASN A 89 18.44 14.11 3.69
C ASN A 89 17.71 15.46 3.56
N THR A 90 18.41 16.49 3.09
CA THR A 90 17.94 17.88 3.16
C THR A 90 18.75 18.77 2.22
N ASP A 91 18.17 19.91 1.81
CA ASP A 91 18.87 21.04 1.18
C ASP A 91 19.25 22.16 2.17
N GLY A 92 19.03 21.94 3.47
CA GLY A 92 19.18 22.93 4.54
C GLY A 92 17.90 23.73 4.85
N ASN A 93 16.92 23.78 3.94
CA ASN A 93 15.63 24.44 4.17
C ASN A 93 14.50 23.45 4.45
N MET A 94 14.56 22.29 3.81
CA MET A 94 13.56 21.23 3.85
C MET A 94 14.26 19.90 4.14
N THR A 95 13.68 19.08 5.03
CA THR A 95 14.17 17.72 5.32
C THR A 95 13.20 16.69 4.77
N TRP A 96 13.72 15.75 3.98
CA TRP A 96 12.97 14.62 3.42
C TRP A 96 13.58 13.27 3.77
N GLY A 97 14.70 13.23 4.50
CA GLY A 97 15.36 11.99 4.89
C GLY A 97 16.01 12.05 6.27
N PRO A 98 16.26 10.89 6.91
CA PRO A 98 15.63 9.61 6.57
C PRO A 98 14.11 9.68 6.82
N ASP A 99 13.33 8.86 6.10
CA ASP A 99 11.87 8.76 6.24
C ASP A 99 11.11 10.11 6.16
N ALA A 100 10.73 10.52 4.95
CA ALA A 100 10.03 11.78 4.77
C ALA A 100 8.68 11.81 5.51
N GLN A 101 8.50 12.80 6.39
CA GLN A 101 7.22 13.11 7.03
C GLN A 101 6.23 13.77 6.06
N LEU A 102 4.95 13.76 6.41
CA LEU A 102 3.92 14.54 5.73
C LEU A 102 4.19 16.04 5.86
N THR A 103 3.78 16.79 4.84
CA THR A 103 3.63 18.24 4.93
C THR A 103 2.25 18.58 5.53
N PRO A 104 2.01 19.84 5.94
CA PRO A 104 0.66 20.28 6.31
C PRO A 104 -0.37 20.07 5.20
N LEU A 105 0.03 20.15 3.93
CA LEU A 105 -0.85 19.79 2.81
C LEU A 105 -1.15 18.29 2.80
N GLY A 106 -0.14 17.44 3.01
CA GLY A 106 -0.32 16.00 3.09
C GLY A 106 -1.26 15.55 4.20
N GLU A 107 -1.18 16.17 5.38
CA GLU A 107 -2.16 15.93 6.45
C GLU A 107 -3.57 16.33 6.04
N ASN A 108 -3.74 17.49 5.39
CA ASN A 108 -5.04 17.94 4.90
C ASN A 108 -5.63 17.02 3.83
N GLN A 109 -4.78 16.44 2.98
CA GLN A 109 -5.19 15.40 2.03
C GLN A 109 -5.67 14.14 2.75
N ALA A 110 -4.95 13.66 3.76
CA ALA A 110 -5.40 12.52 4.58
C ALA A 110 -6.73 12.80 5.29
N ARG A 111 -6.94 14.03 5.79
CA ARG A 111 -8.22 14.49 6.36
C ARG A 111 -9.34 14.58 5.31
N ARG A 112 -9.02 14.86 4.04
CA ARG A 112 -9.99 14.83 2.94
C ARG A 112 -10.51 13.40 2.72
N VAL A 113 -9.62 12.43 2.68
CA VAL A 113 -10.00 11.00 2.59
C VAL A 113 -10.81 10.57 3.81
N HIS A 114 -10.45 11.02 5.00
CA HIS A 114 -11.24 10.80 6.21
C HIS A 114 -12.70 11.31 6.09
N ARG A 115 -12.88 12.53 5.57
CA ARG A 115 -14.22 13.11 5.34
C ARG A 115 -15.02 12.30 4.32
N ALA A 116 -14.38 11.84 3.24
CA ALA A 116 -15.02 10.97 2.26
C ALA A 116 -15.51 9.67 2.93
N TRP A 117 -14.66 9.01 3.73
CA TRP A 117 -15.09 7.85 4.50
C TRP A 117 -16.26 8.13 5.44
N LYS A 118 -16.22 9.21 6.22
CA LYS A 118 -17.34 9.61 7.09
C LYS A 118 -18.64 9.75 6.30
N ARG A 119 -18.61 10.44 5.15
CA ARG A 119 -19.78 10.57 4.28
C ARG A 119 -20.26 9.21 3.76
N GLU A 120 -19.36 8.39 3.21
CA GLU A 120 -19.74 7.11 2.62
C GLU A 120 -20.24 6.12 3.68
N THR A 121 -19.75 6.16 4.93
CA THR A 121 -20.30 5.34 6.02
C THR A 121 -21.76 5.67 6.37
N LEU A 122 -22.18 6.94 6.21
CA LEU A 122 -23.60 7.31 6.34
C LEU A 122 -24.46 6.71 5.22
N ALA A 123 -23.84 6.33 4.10
CA ALA A 123 -24.46 5.63 2.98
C ALA A 123 -24.19 4.10 3.02
N ASN A 124 -23.89 3.54 4.19
CA ASN A 124 -23.63 2.11 4.42
C ASN A 124 -22.34 1.55 3.79
N ALA A 125 -21.37 2.40 3.45
CA ALA A 125 -20.06 1.92 3.03
C ALA A 125 -19.39 1.10 4.14
N PRO A 126 -18.77 -0.06 3.80
CA PRO A 126 -18.06 -0.86 4.78
C PRO A 126 -16.71 -0.20 5.09
N ALA A 127 -16.66 0.58 6.18
CA ALA A 127 -15.39 1.06 6.72
C ALA A 127 -14.44 -0.14 6.94
N PRO A 128 -13.21 -0.13 6.39
CA PRO A 128 -12.36 -1.30 6.43
C PRO A 128 -12.01 -1.70 7.87
N PRO A 129 -12.41 -2.88 8.35
CA PRO A 129 -12.13 -3.33 9.72
C PRO A 129 -10.65 -3.65 9.95
N VAL A 130 -9.88 -3.88 8.88
CA VAL A 130 -8.44 -4.17 8.93
C VAL A 130 -7.69 -3.17 8.07
N LEU A 131 -6.65 -2.59 8.67
CA LEU A 131 -5.79 -1.58 8.07
C LEU A 131 -4.36 -2.10 8.06
N TYR A 132 -3.75 -2.16 6.87
CA TYR A 132 -2.32 -2.36 6.71
C TYR A 132 -1.67 -1.04 6.27
N SER A 133 -0.47 -0.78 6.77
CA SER A 133 0.28 0.41 6.41
C SER A 133 1.74 0.07 6.18
N SER A 134 2.35 0.79 5.24
CA SER A 134 3.80 0.85 5.14
C SER A 134 4.41 1.38 6.45
N PRO A 135 5.59 0.89 6.87
CA PRO A 135 6.29 1.39 8.05
C PRO A 135 6.89 2.80 7.89
N LEU A 136 6.85 3.39 6.69
CA LEU A 136 7.33 4.75 6.46
C LEU A 136 6.34 5.78 7.03
N SER A 137 6.85 6.75 7.78
CA SER A 137 6.09 7.72 8.59
C SER A 137 4.96 8.41 7.83
N ARG A 138 5.20 8.86 6.59
CA ARG A 138 4.16 9.48 5.75
C ARG A 138 2.94 8.59 5.49
N ALA A 139 3.15 7.29 5.31
CA ALA A 139 2.05 6.35 5.10
C ALA A 139 1.35 6.02 6.42
N ALA A 140 2.12 5.86 7.50
CA ALA A 140 1.61 5.64 8.85
C ALA A 140 0.70 6.80 9.31
N SER A 141 1.19 8.05 9.21
CA SER A 141 0.42 9.24 9.55
C SER A 141 -0.80 9.42 8.65
N THR A 142 -0.69 9.12 7.34
CA THR A 142 -1.85 9.13 6.46
C THR A 142 -2.90 8.13 6.93
N CYS A 143 -2.49 6.89 7.25
CA CYS A 143 -3.39 5.84 7.71
C CYS A 143 -4.10 6.24 9.01
N GLU A 144 -3.35 6.74 9.99
CA GLU A 144 -3.91 7.16 11.28
C GLU A 144 -4.94 8.28 11.12
N ILE A 145 -4.60 9.33 10.35
CA ILE A 145 -5.50 10.46 10.09
C ILE A 145 -6.73 10.01 9.29
N THR A 146 -6.57 9.19 8.26
CA THR A 146 -7.68 8.76 7.39
C THR A 146 -8.71 7.93 8.15
N TYR A 147 -8.26 7.03 9.03
CA TYR A 147 -9.15 6.05 9.68
C TYR A 147 -9.47 6.35 11.15
N GLU A 148 -9.06 7.51 11.66
CA GLU A 148 -9.39 7.97 13.00
C GLU A 148 -10.92 7.93 13.26
N GLY A 149 -11.35 7.30 14.34
CA GLY A 149 -12.76 7.26 14.73
C GLY A 149 -13.70 6.46 13.81
N LEU A 150 -13.19 5.71 12.83
CA LEU A 150 -13.99 4.86 11.92
C LEU A 150 -14.17 3.41 12.42
N GLY A 151 -13.89 3.15 13.70
CA GLY A 151 -14.08 1.83 14.31
C GLY A 151 -13.11 0.73 13.85
N ALA A 152 -12.08 1.10 13.07
CA ALA A 152 -11.07 0.16 12.59
C ALA A 152 -10.21 -0.40 13.73
N ARG A 153 -9.74 -1.64 13.56
CA ARG A 153 -8.77 -2.27 14.46
C ARG A 153 -7.43 -1.50 14.44
N ARG A 154 -6.54 -1.84 15.37
CA ARG A 154 -5.15 -1.35 15.38
C ARG A 154 -4.51 -1.58 14.00
N PRO A 155 -4.01 -0.53 13.32
CA PRO A 155 -3.33 -0.70 12.05
C PRO A 155 -2.08 -1.57 12.18
N VAL A 156 -1.74 -2.30 11.12
CA VAL A 156 -0.60 -3.22 11.08
C VAL A 156 0.50 -2.65 10.20
N PHE A 157 1.67 -2.42 10.76
CA PHE A 157 2.90 -2.17 9.99
C PHE A 157 3.34 -3.43 9.27
N MET A 158 3.59 -3.32 7.97
CA MET A 158 4.03 -4.42 7.13
C MET A 158 5.19 -3.96 6.24
N GLU A 159 6.38 -4.55 6.43
CA GLU A 159 7.60 -4.23 5.66
C GLU A 159 7.38 -4.34 4.15
N GLU A 160 6.57 -5.31 3.73
CA GLU A 160 6.27 -5.57 2.34
C GLU A 160 5.53 -4.42 1.65
N LEU A 161 4.98 -3.45 2.40
CA LEU A 161 4.25 -2.30 1.86
C LEU A 161 5.11 -1.02 1.69
N ARG A 162 6.44 -1.11 1.86
CA ARG A 162 7.35 0.02 1.60
C ARG A 162 7.37 0.46 0.14
N GLU A 163 7.75 1.72 -0.08
CA GLU A 163 8.11 2.22 -1.41
C GLU A 163 9.30 1.43 -1.97
N THR A 164 9.73 1.71 -3.20
CA THR A 164 10.97 1.15 -3.77
C THR A 164 12.13 1.32 -2.78
N ILE A 165 12.70 0.20 -2.34
CA ILE A 165 13.71 0.20 -1.26
C ILE A 165 15.08 0.59 -1.80
N GLY A 166 15.82 1.40 -1.04
CA GLY A 166 17.22 1.70 -1.27
C GLY A 166 17.50 2.96 -2.09
N VAL A 167 18.74 3.43 -2.01
CA VAL A 167 19.32 4.68 -2.56
C VAL A 167 18.65 5.96 -2.04
N HIS A 168 17.33 6.06 -2.10
CA HIS A 168 16.57 7.23 -1.67
C HIS A 168 16.46 7.24 -0.14
N THR A 169 16.96 8.30 0.50
CA THR A 169 16.97 8.43 1.96
C THR A 169 15.56 8.57 2.54
N CYS A 170 14.63 9.17 1.79
CA CYS A 170 13.22 9.25 2.16
C CYS A 170 12.55 7.89 2.32
N ASP A 171 13.15 6.83 1.78
CA ASP A 171 12.65 5.47 1.82
C ASP A 171 13.38 4.61 2.86
N LYS A 172 14.24 5.20 3.69
CA LYS A 172 14.89 4.55 4.83
C LYS A 172 14.03 4.71 6.09
N ARG A 173 13.46 3.62 6.61
CA ARG A 173 12.52 3.69 7.75
C ARG A 173 13.23 3.93 9.08
N HIS A 174 12.46 4.44 10.04
CA HIS A 174 12.88 4.46 11.44
C HIS A 174 12.92 3.05 12.09
N SER A 175 13.49 2.99 13.29
CA SER A 175 13.59 1.75 14.06
C SER A 175 12.23 1.32 14.64
N LYS A 176 12.06 0.02 14.94
CA LYS A 176 10.82 -0.52 15.55
C LYS A 176 10.51 0.17 16.88
N THR A 177 11.53 0.47 17.69
CA THR A 177 11.38 1.25 18.94
C THR A 177 10.86 2.66 18.67
N TRP A 178 11.45 3.38 17.72
CA TRP A 178 10.98 4.73 17.34
C TRP A 178 9.53 4.68 16.85
N MET A 179 9.20 3.74 15.96
CA MET A 179 7.85 3.59 15.41
C MET A 179 6.82 3.26 16.48
N SER A 180 7.16 2.40 17.45
CA SER A 180 6.28 2.05 18.57
C SER A 180 5.98 3.25 19.46
N ALA A 181 6.97 4.14 19.65
CA ALA A 181 6.80 5.36 20.42
C ALA A 181 5.95 6.41 19.68
N HIS A 182 6.12 6.55 18.36
CA HIS A 182 5.43 7.57 17.57
C HIS A 182 4.03 7.15 17.11
N TYR A 183 3.80 5.85 16.91
CA TYR A 183 2.53 5.28 16.46
C TYR A 183 2.05 4.18 17.43
N PRO A 184 1.75 4.51 18.71
CA PRO A 184 1.47 3.52 19.75
C PRO A 184 0.24 2.65 19.48
N ARG A 185 -0.66 3.12 18.60
CA ARG A 185 -1.84 2.36 18.18
C ARG A 185 -1.52 1.25 17.19
N PHE A 186 -0.41 1.33 16.47
CA PHE A 186 -0.05 0.34 15.46
C PHE A 186 0.48 -0.94 16.12
N VAL A 187 0.39 -2.04 15.40
CA VAL A 187 1.07 -3.31 15.69
C VAL A 187 1.96 -3.68 14.52
N PHE A 188 2.84 -4.66 14.69
CA PHE A 188 3.77 -5.10 13.63
C PHE A 188 3.34 -6.47 13.10
N ALA A 189 3.37 -6.64 11.78
CA ALA A 189 3.37 -7.97 11.19
C ALA A 189 4.73 -8.62 11.49
N GLU A 190 4.73 -9.76 12.18
CA GLU A 190 5.96 -10.44 12.57
C GLU A 190 6.39 -11.47 11.50
N PRO A 191 7.71 -11.67 11.31
CA PRO A 191 8.81 -11.01 12.02
C PRO A 191 9.05 -9.56 11.58
N PHE A 192 9.41 -8.69 12.52
CA PHE A 192 9.76 -7.28 12.24
C PHE A 192 11.06 -6.87 12.93
N GLU A 193 12.08 -6.54 12.14
CA GLU A 193 13.43 -6.19 12.58
C GLU A 193 13.50 -4.81 13.27
N GLU A 194 14.32 -4.69 14.32
CA GLU A 194 14.49 -3.42 15.05
C GLU A 194 15.03 -2.31 14.12
N LYS A 195 16.10 -2.59 13.37
CA LYS A 195 16.71 -1.64 12.44
C LYS A 195 16.25 -1.90 11.01
N ASP A 196 16.37 -0.89 10.16
CA ASP A 196 16.16 -1.04 8.72
C ASP A 196 17.33 -1.80 8.08
N VAL A 197 17.20 -3.12 7.99
CA VAL A 197 18.19 -4.02 7.37
C VAL A 197 17.99 -4.18 5.86
N LEU A 198 16.89 -3.66 5.31
CA LEU A 198 16.55 -3.81 3.89
C LEU A 198 17.06 -2.64 3.04
N TRP A 199 17.16 -1.44 3.62
CA TRP A 199 17.63 -0.26 2.89
C TRP A 199 19.16 -0.29 2.68
N SER A 200 19.59 -0.08 1.44
CA SER A 200 20.99 0.08 1.03
C SER A 200 21.22 1.46 0.41
N ALA A 201 22.40 2.06 0.60
CA ALA A 201 22.76 3.30 -0.06
C ALA A 201 23.13 3.09 -1.55
N ASP A 202 23.55 1.87 -1.90
CA ASP A 202 24.16 1.54 -3.18
C ASP A 202 23.24 0.71 -4.09
N GLU A 203 22.29 -0.01 -3.49
CA GLU A 203 21.38 -0.90 -4.22
C GLU A 203 19.95 -0.36 -4.14
N ARG A 204 19.32 -0.24 -5.31
CA ARG A 204 17.91 0.11 -5.44
C ARG A 204 17.14 -1.11 -5.89
N GLU A 205 16.02 -1.36 -5.24
CA GLU A 205 15.11 -2.44 -5.57
C GLU A 205 14.61 -2.32 -7.02
N THR A 206 14.62 -3.45 -7.75
CA THR A 206 14.07 -3.53 -9.10
C THR A 206 12.55 -3.73 -9.07
N ASP A 207 11.88 -3.46 -10.20
CA ASP A 207 10.44 -3.72 -10.32
C ASP A 207 10.08 -5.19 -10.03
N ASP A 208 10.89 -6.15 -10.48
CA ASP A 208 10.68 -7.58 -10.21
C ASP A 208 10.82 -7.93 -8.71
N GLN A 209 11.78 -7.33 -8.02
CA GLN A 209 11.96 -7.50 -6.58
C GLN A 209 10.78 -6.90 -5.81
N GLN A 210 10.32 -5.71 -6.21
CA GLN A 210 9.16 -5.06 -5.62
C GLN A 210 7.88 -5.86 -5.87
N ASP A 211 7.70 -6.44 -7.06
CA ASP A 211 6.56 -7.31 -7.39
C ASP A 211 6.59 -8.61 -6.58
N ALA A 212 7.76 -9.21 -6.37
CA ALA A 212 7.92 -10.35 -5.47
C ALA A 212 7.55 -9.99 -4.02
N ARG A 213 7.94 -8.81 -3.55
CA ARG A 213 7.60 -8.31 -2.21
C ARG A 213 6.10 -7.99 -2.06
N SER A 214 5.50 -7.31 -3.04
CA SER A 214 4.05 -7.07 -3.09
C SER A 214 3.24 -8.37 -3.12
N ARG A 215 3.75 -9.41 -3.80
CA ARG A 215 3.14 -10.75 -3.77
C ARG A 215 3.19 -11.38 -2.37
N LYS A 216 4.27 -11.19 -1.59
CA LYS A 216 4.33 -11.62 -0.19
C LYS A 216 3.30 -10.91 0.68
N ALA A 217 3.12 -9.59 0.50
CA ALA A 217 2.07 -8.84 1.19
C ALA A 217 0.68 -9.43 0.89
N LEU A 218 0.37 -9.68 -0.38
CA LEU A 218 -0.91 -10.26 -0.78
C LEU A 218 -1.10 -11.69 -0.27
N ASP A 219 -0.06 -12.55 -0.36
CA ASP A 219 -0.09 -13.90 0.22
C ASP A 219 -0.38 -13.82 1.73
N TYR A 220 0.24 -12.91 2.48
CA TYR A 220 -0.06 -12.68 3.90
C TYR A 220 -1.52 -12.24 4.11
N ILE A 221 -1.95 -11.19 3.41
CA ILE A 221 -3.28 -10.59 3.58
C ILE A 221 -4.40 -11.61 3.33
N PHE A 222 -4.26 -12.47 2.33
CA PHE A 222 -5.29 -13.45 1.97
C PHE A 222 -5.16 -14.81 2.69
N SER A 223 -4.01 -15.12 3.26
CA SER A 223 -3.81 -16.35 4.06
C SER A 223 -4.33 -16.22 5.48
N HIS A 224 -4.36 -15.02 6.04
CA HIS A 224 -5.04 -14.76 7.30
C HIS A 224 -6.55 -14.68 7.04
N ASP A 225 -7.39 -15.17 7.96
CA ASP A 225 -8.85 -15.00 7.96
C ASP A 225 -9.22 -13.53 8.18
N SER A 226 -8.81 -12.71 7.22
CA SER A 226 -8.99 -11.29 7.20
C SER A 226 -10.32 -10.95 6.52
N PRO A 227 -11.01 -9.92 7.00
CA PRO A 227 -12.30 -9.50 6.46
C PRO A 227 -12.28 -9.20 4.96
N THR A 228 -13.46 -9.16 4.36
CA THR A 228 -13.67 -8.84 2.93
C THR A 228 -13.14 -7.45 2.54
N TYR A 229 -13.18 -6.48 3.46
CA TYR A 229 -12.79 -5.09 3.19
C TYR A 229 -11.50 -4.74 3.93
N ILE A 230 -10.47 -4.36 3.18
CA ILE A 230 -9.12 -4.11 3.71
C ILE A 230 -8.63 -2.76 3.19
N ALA A 231 -8.06 -1.95 4.08
CA ALA A 231 -7.30 -0.77 3.67
C ALA A 231 -5.81 -1.08 3.62
N ILE A 232 -5.13 -0.57 2.59
CA ILE A 232 -3.69 -0.60 2.46
C ILE A 232 -3.22 0.84 2.24
N THR A 233 -2.53 1.44 3.20
CA THR A 233 -1.91 2.76 3.04
C THR A 233 -0.44 2.63 2.69
N ALA A 234 -0.07 3.01 1.47
CA ALA A 234 1.25 2.78 0.90
C ALA A 234 1.69 3.93 -0.04
N HIS A 235 2.50 3.61 -1.05
CA HIS A 235 3.19 4.55 -1.91
C HIS A 235 2.88 4.32 -3.39
N GLY A 236 3.30 5.25 -4.24
CA GLY A 236 2.99 5.19 -5.67
C GLY A 236 3.56 3.94 -6.34
N GLY A 237 4.84 3.62 -6.08
CA GLY A 237 5.49 2.43 -6.64
C GLY A 237 4.90 1.13 -6.07
N THR A 238 4.64 1.08 -4.76
CA THR A 238 4.02 -0.09 -4.11
C THR A 238 2.62 -0.37 -4.65
N ILE A 239 1.78 0.66 -4.82
CA ILE A 239 0.41 0.48 -5.35
C ILE A 239 0.49 0.00 -6.80
N ALA A 240 1.36 0.59 -7.62
CA ALA A 240 1.59 0.13 -8.99
C ALA A 240 2.02 -1.35 -9.02
N SER A 241 2.92 -1.76 -8.11
CA SER A 241 3.36 -3.14 -7.96
C SER A 241 2.23 -4.09 -7.54
N LEU A 242 1.42 -3.72 -6.54
CA LEU A 242 0.23 -4.49 -6.15
C LEU A 242 -0.72 -4.70 -7.33
N LEU A 243 -1.00 -3.65 -8.11
CA LEU A 243 -1.86 -3.72 -9.29
C LEU A 243 -1.27 -4.65 -10.37
N ARG A 244 0.04 -4.57 -10.67
CA ARG A 244 0.71 -5.51 -11.59
C ARG A 244 0.59 -6.95 -11.12
N VAL A 245 0.84 -7.21 -9.83
CA VAL A 245 0.80 -8.56 -9.25
C VAL A 245 -0.57 -9.22 -9.36
N VAL A 246 -1.65 -8.42 -9.23
CA VAL A 246 -3.05 -8.88 -9.42
C VAL A 246 -3.54 -8.69 -10.85
N GLN A 247 -2.65 -8.41 -11.81
CA GLN A 247 -2.96 -8.24 -13.24
C GLN A 247 -4.04 -7.17 -13.53
N HIS A 248 -4.11 -6.16 -12.68
CA HIS A 248 -4.99 -5.02 -12.90
C HIS A 248 -4.39 -4.05 -13.93
N PRO A 249 -5.20 -3.40 -14.78
CA PRO A 249 -4.74 -2.30 -15.63
C PRO A 249 -4.00 -1.21 -14.83
N ARG A 250 -3.05 -0.53 -15.48
CA ARG A 250 -2.28 0.54 -14.83
C ARG A 250 -3.17 1.73 -14.50
N VAL A 251 -3.37 1.95 -13.21
CA VAL A 251 -4.06 3.11 -12.62
C VAL A 251 -3.04 3.93 -11.85
N GLN A 252 -3.17 5.26 -11.90
CA GLN A 252 -2.35 6.16 -11.10
C GLN A 252 -3.13 6.68 -9.90
N THR A 253 -2.84 6.13 -8.72
CA THR A 253 -3.38 6.67 -7.46
C THR A 253 -2.69 8.00 -7.14
N GLN A 254 -3.49 9.06 -7.07
CA GLN A 254 -3.01 10.40 -6.73
C GLN A 254 -2.54 10.44 -5.27
N THR A 255 -1.56 11.30 -4.99
CA THR A 255 -1.09 11.57 -3.63
C THR A 255 -2.26 12.01 -2.75
N GLY A 256 -2.49 11.30 -1.65
CA GLY A 256 -3.61 11.57 -0.74
C GLY A 256 -4.99 11.20 -1.29
N SER A 257 -5.07 10.17 -2.14
CA SER A 257 -6.32 9.58 -2.62
C SER A 257 -6.30 8.05 -2.47
N VAL A 258 -7.43 7.40 -2.80
CA VAL A 258 -7.68 5.96 -2.63
C VAL A 258 -8.17 5.37 -3.95
N THR A 259 -7.62 4.20 -4.32
CA THR A 259 -8.07 3.39 -5.45
C THR A 259 -8.59 2.05 -4.91
N PRO A 260 -9.91 1.82 -4.88
CA PRO A 260 -10.47 0.52 -4.53
C PRO A 260 -10.24 -0.49 -5.67
N VAL A 261 -9.93 -1.74 -5.34
CA VAL A 261 -9.91 -2.86 -6.30
C VAL A 261 -10.58 -4.08 -5.67
N ILE A 262 -11.36 -4.81 -6.47
CA ILE A 262 -11.84 -6.14 -6.07
C ILE A 262 -10.82 -7.15 -6.55
N VAL A 263 -10.36 -8.03 -5.68
CA VAL A 263 -9.37 -9.06 -5.99
C VAL A 263 -9.97 -10.43 -5.72
N LYS A 264 -10.06 -11.23 -6.77
CA LYS A 264 -10.29 -12.67 -6.69
C LYS A 264 -8.96 -13.34 -6.41
N ALA A 265 -8.90 -14.18 -5.39
CA ALA A 265 -7.71 -14.96 -5.08
C ALA A 265 -8.05 -16.43 -4.90
N ARG A 266 -7.19 -17.31 -5.42
CA ARG A 266 -7.25 -18.76 -5.23
C ARG A 266 -6.09 -19.23 -4.37
N ARG A 267 -6.40 -19.82 -3.21
CA ARG A 267 -5.46 -20.53 -2.36
C ARG A 267 -4.88 -21.69 -3.17
N ALA A 268 -3.56 -21.87 -3.10
CA ALA A 268 -2.97 -23.08 -3.66
C ALA A 268 -3.44 -24.22 -2.76
N GLY A 269 -4.24 -25.15 -3.30
CA GLY A 269 -4.73 -26.30 -2.54
C GLY A 269 -3.57 -27.02 -1.84
N ARG A 270 -3.84 -27.64 -0.68
CA ARG A 270 -2.85 -28.25 0.24
C ARG A 270 -1.90 -29.31 -0.37
N GLY A 271 -1.93 -29.55 -1.68
CA GLY A 271 -1.13 -30.54 -2.40
C GLY A 271 -0.29 -30.05 -3.59
N GLN A 272 -0.38 -28.78 -4.01
CA GLN A 272 0.51 -28.27 -5.07
C GLN A 272 1.71 -27.54 -4.47
N LYS A 273 2.84 -28.25 -4.36
CA LYS A 273 4.15 -27.60 -4.24
C LYS A 273 4.28 -26.63 -5.41
N ARG A 274 4.46 -25.35 -5.11
CA ARG A 274 4.84 -24.34 -6.11
C ARG A 274 6.06 -24.86 -6.87
N PRO A 275 6.15 -24.71 -8.20
CA PRO A 275 7.42 -24.88 -8.89
C PRO A 275 8.43 -23.98 -8.18
N ILE A 276 9.55 -24.58 -7.77
CA ILE A 276 10.69 -23.80 -7.34
C ILE A 276 11.14 -23.09 -8.61
N ASP A 277 10.93 -21.77 -8.68
CA ASP A 277 11.60 -20.95 -9.67
C ASP A 277 13.09 -21.12 -9.41
N ASN A 278 13.74 -21.92 -10.26
CA ASN A 278 15.19 -22.02 -10.35
C ASN A 278 15.72 -20.70 -10.90
N VAL A 279 15.69 -19.66 -10.07
CA VAL A 279 16.65 -18.55 -10.21
C VAL A 279 17.96 -19.08 -9.64
N GLY A 280 18.68 -19.79 -10.50
CA GLY A 280 19.95 -20.38 -10.20
C GLY A 280 20.93 -19.36 -9.68
N ALA A 281 21.44 -19.64 -8.48
CA ALA A 281 22.84 -19.59 -8.13
C ALA A 281 23.65 -18.38 -8.63
N ARG A 282 23.87 -17.41 -7.73
CA ARG A 282 25.17 -16.74 -7.57
C ARG A 282 25.25 -16.06 -6.20
N GLN A 283 25.45 -16.86 -5.15
CA GLN A 283 26.03 -16.33 -3.92
C GLN A 283 26.72 -17.47 -3.17
N ARG A 284 27.99 -17.71 -3.52
CA ARG A 284 28.98 -18.39 -2.67
C ARG A 284 30.36 -18.04 -3.18
N VAL A 285 31.01 -17.10 -2.50
CA VAL A 285 32.42 -17.02 -2.04
C VAL A 285 32.42 -15.64 -1.37
N PHE A 286 32.54 -15.50 -0.06
CA PHE A 286 33.80 -15.59 0.67
C PHE A 286 33.55 -16.01 2.12
N ASP A 287 34.22 -17.08 2.54
CA ASP A 287 34.77 -17.12 3.89
C ASP A 287 36.05 -17.99 3.93
N ARG A 288 37.14 -17.30 4.32
CA ARG A 288 38.39 -17.74 4.96
C ARG A 288 39.58 -18.39 4.20
N GLN A 289 40.74 -17.91 4.66
CA GLN A 289 42.13 -18.42 4.61
C GLN A 289 42.96 -18.06 3.38
N TYR A 290 43.73 -16.97 3.44
CA TYR A 290 45.10 -16.91 4.00
C TYR A 290 45.34 -15.54 4.64
#